data_AF-A0A2X2CE15-F1
#
_entry.id   AF-A0A2X2CE15-F1
#
_cell.length_a   1.000
_cell.length_b   1.000
_cell.length_c   1.000
_cell.angle_alpha   90.00
_cell.angle_beta   90.00
_cell.angle_gamma   90.00
#
_symmetry.space_group_name_H-M   'P 1'
#
loop_
_entity.id
_entity.type
_entity.pdbx_description
1 polymer ?
#
loop_
_entity_poly.entity_id
_entity_poly.type
_entity_poly.pdbx_seq_one_letter_code
_entity_poly.pdbx_strand_id
1 'polypeptide(L)'
;MPCYMLYDQDRKPVGHMCGQLGKHCVECGAVGTNLCDYVVEKRSKTCDRPLCDYHAREVGPDRHYCPGHYGLQRKVGEQLSLEGFGMHNDA
;
A
#
# COMPACT_ATOMS: atom_id res chain seq x y z
N MET A 1 4.32 26.47 0.68
CA MET A 1 4.58 25.66 -0.54
C MET A 1 5.15 24.33 -0.08
N PRO A 2 4.55 23.18 -0.44
CA PRO A 2 5.06 21.89 0.01
C PRO A 2 6.39 21.55 -0.66
N CYS A 3 7.24 20.80 0.05
CA CYS A 3 8.50 20.26 -0.46
C CYS A 3 8.51 18.75 -0.37
N TYR A 4 9.06 18.08 -1.38
CA TYR A 4 9.04 16.63 -1.56
C TYR A 4 10.47 16.11 -1.58
N MET A 5 10.71 15.01 -0.89
CA MET A 5 12.02 14.37 -0.83
C MET A 5 12.34 13.67 -2.15
N LEU A 6 13.53 13.91 -2.68
CA LEU A 6 14.07 13.23 -3.85
C LEU A 6 15.07 12.16 -3.41
N TYR A 7 15.00 11.02 -4.07
CA TYR A 7 15.83 9.87 -3.79
C TYR A 7 16.49 9.39 -5.08
N ASP A 8 17.73 8.88 -4.98
CA ASP A 8 18.38 8.19 -6.10
C ASP A 8 17.88 6.74 -6.24
N GLN A 9 18.50 5.99 -7.16
CA GLN A 9 18.19 4.58 -7.42
C GLN A 9 18.50 3.67 -6.23
N ASP A 10 19.46 4.05 -5.36
CA ASP A 10 19.81 3.34 -4.13
C ASP A 10 18.94 3.76 -2.93
N ARG A 11 17.93 4.61 -3.15
CA ARG A 11 17.08 5.21 -2.11
C ARG A 11 17.84 6.10 -1.11
N LYS A 12 18.97 6.68 -1.51
CA LYS A 12 19.65 7.73 -0.74
C LYS A 12 19.00 9.08 -1.02
N PRO A 13 18.79 9.91 0.02
CA PRO A 13 18.24 11.24 -0.18
C PRO A 13 19.26 12.12 -0.93
N VAL A 14 18.84 12.70 -2.04
CA VAL A 14 19.70 13.57 -2.89
C VAL A 14 19.27 15.03 -2.88
N GLY A 15 18.10 15.34 -2.32
CA GLY A 15 17.61 16.70 -2.20
C GLY A 15 16.11 16.75 -1.98
N HIS A 16 15.53 17.92 -2.25
CA HIS A 16 14.09 18.14 -2.20
C HIS A 16 13.65 19.07 -3.33
N MET A 17 12.39 18.94 -3.74
CA MET A 17 11.74 19.82 -4.72
C MET A 17 10.53 20.46 -4.07
N CYS A 18 10.37 21.78 -4.17
CA CYS A 18 9.19 22.48 -3.65
C CYS A 18 8.25 22.89 -4.80
N GLY A 19 6.95 22.67 -4.61
CA GLY A 19 5.94 22.91 -5.65
C GLY A 19 4.61 22.26 -5.30
N GLN A 20 3.66 22.25 -6.24
CA GLN A 20 2.39 21.52 -6.10
C GLN A 20 2.44 20.22 -6.91
N LEU A 21 3.04 19.17 -6.35
CA LEU A 21 3.23 17.88 -7.05
C LEU A 21 2.22 16.80 -6.62
N GLY A 22 1.23 17.17 -5.80
CA GLY A 22 0.23 16.25 -5.26
C GLY A 22 0.48 15.89 -3.79
N LYS A 23 -0.02 14.74 -3.36
CA LYS A 23 0.11 14.30 -1.96
C LYS A 23 1.51 13.73 -1.71
N HIS A 24 2.03 13.88 -0.50
CA HIS A 24 3.27 13.23 -0.09
C HIS A 24 3.06 11.74 0.15
N CYS A 25 4.05 10.94 -0.19
CA CYS A 25 4.15 9.58 0.33
C CYS A 25 4.22 9.63 1.85
N VAL A 26 3.30 8.93 2.52
CA VAL A 26 3.22 8.92 3.99
C VAL A 26 4.44 8.29 4.67
N GLU A 27 5.20 7.45 3.95
CA GLU A 27 6.35 6.73 4.48
C GLU A 27 7.66 7.53 4.41
N CYS A 28 7.83 8.40 3.40
CA CYS A 28 9.12 9.05 3.15
C CYS A 28 9.06 10.49 2.66
N GLY A 29 7.86 11.06 2.44
CA GLY A 29 7.74 12.44 1.98
C GLY A 29 8.15 12.67 0.52
N ALA A 30 8.39 11.62 -0.27
CA ALA A 30 8.47 11.75 -1.73
C ALA A 30 7.10 12.09 -2.33
N VAL A 31 7.03 12.30 -3.65
CA VAL A 31 5.74 12.44 -4.36
C VAL A 31 4.96 11.13 -4.26
N GLY A 32 3.72 11.19 -3.79
CA GLY A 32 2.80 10.06 -3.72
C GLY A 32 2.06 9.90 -5.04
N THR A 33 2.44 8.88 -5.81
CA THR A 33 1.91 8.54 -7.13
C THR A 33 0.78 7.52 -7.07
N ASN A 34 0.74 6.69 -6.02
CA ASN A 34 -0.23 5.61 -5.82
C ASN A 34 -1.03 5.81 -4.52
N LEU A 35 -2.18 5.14 -4.43
CA LEU A 35 -2.99 5.06 -3.21
C LEU A 35 -3.07 3.62 -2.70
N CYS A 36 -3.31 3.46 -1.40
CA CYS A 36 -3.49 2.14 -0.80
C CYS A 36 -4.95 1.66 -0.93
N ASP A 37 -5.19 0.64 -1.74
CA ASP A 37 -6.53 0.13 -2.07
C ASP A 37 -7.05 -0.94 -1.11
N TYR A 38 -6.36 -1.15 0.02
CA TYR A 38 -6.78 -2.15 1.01
C TYR A 38 -8.12 -1.77 1.63
N VAL A 39 -9.08 -2.69 1.59
CA VAL A 39 -10.41 -2.50 2.17
C VAL A 39 -10.35 -2.66 3.69
N VAL A 40 -10.58 -1.57 4.43
CA VAL A 40 -10.46 -1.53 5.89
C VAL A 40 -11.76 -1.91 6.63
N GLU A 41 -12.92 -1.74 5.98
CA GLU A 41 -14.24 -2.02 6.56
C GLU A 41 -15.16 -2.69 5.54
N LYS A 42 -16.19 -3.42 6.02
CA LYS A 42 -17.19 -4.11 5.18
C LYS A 42 -18.01 -3.19 4.24
N ARG A 43 -17.91 -1.87 4.35
CA ARG A 43 -18.68 -0.89 3.56
C ARG A 43 -17.85 -0.17 2.49
N SER A 44 -16.91 -0.88 1.86
CA SER A 44 -16.14 -0.37 0.71
C SER A 44 -15.24 0.83 0.99
N LYS A 45 -14.82 1.04 2.25
CA LYS A 45 -13.80 2.04 2.56
C LYS A 45 -12.41 1.47 2.29
N THR A 46 -11.63 2.20 1.51
CA THR A 46 -10.23 1.93 1.22
C THR A 46 -9.33 2.74 2.16
N CYS A 47 -8.08 2.29 2.31
CA CYS A 47 -7.11 2.97 3.15
C CYS A 47 -6.68 4.34 2.57
N ASP A 48 -6.59 4.45 1.25
CA ASP A 48 -6.27 5.67 0.47
C ASP A 48 -5.02 6.44 0.91
N ARG A 49 -4.08 5.78 1.62
CA ARG A 49 -2.82 6.40 1.99
C ARG A 49 -1.99 6.67 0.73
N PRO A 50 -1.50 7.91 0.51
CA PRO A 50 -0.64 8.22 -0.61
C PRO A 50 0.75 7.61 -0.44
N LEU A 51 1.24 6.96 -1.50
CA LEU A 51 2.48 6.20 -1.54
C LEU A 51 3.26 6.54 -2.80
N CYS A 52 4.59 6.61 -2.72
CA CYS A 52 5.43 6.61 -3.92
C CYS A 52 5.58 5.18 -4.45
N ASP A 53 6.02 5.03 -5.69
CA ASP A 53 6.21 3.72 -6.35
C ASP A 53 7.10 2.76 -5.54
N TYR A 54 8.05 3.28 -4.76
CA TYR A 54 8.90 2.44 -3.92
C TYR A 54 8.16 1.82 -2.71
N HIS A 55 7.23 2.57 -2.10
CA HIS A 55 6.47 2.11 -0.93
C HIS A 55 5.13 1.46 -1.29
N ALA A 56 4.65 1.68 -2.51
CA ALA A 56 3.49 1.00 -3.05
C ALA A 56 3.86 -0.44 -3.44
N ARG A 57 3.03 -1.41 -3.06
CA ARG A 57 3.14 -2.80 -3.52
C ARG A 57 1.97 -3.12 -4.43
N GLU A 58 2.25 -3.31 -5.72
CA GLU A 58 1.25 -3.76 -6.67
C GLU A 58 0.82 -5.20 -6.32
N VAL A 59 -0.48 -5.40 -6.10
CA VAL A 59 -1.11 -6.68 -5.72
C VAL A 59 -2.15 -7.13 -6.74
N GLY A 60 -2.18 -6.47 -7.90
CA GLY A 60 -3.09 -6.70 -9.01
C GLY A 60 -3.09 -5.48 -9.94
N PRO A 61 -3.70 -5.60 -11.15
CA PRO A 61 -3.76 -4.50 -12.09
C PRO A 61 -4.38 -3.26 -11.44
N ASP A 62 -3.65 -2.14 -11.47
CA ASP A 62 -4.04 -0.85 -10.90
C ASP A 62 -4.47 -0.93 -9.42
N ARG A 63 -3.85 -1.85 -8.65
CA ARG A 63 -4.16 -2.05 -7.23
C ARG A 63 -2.90 -2.12 -6.40
N HIS A 64 -2.74 -1.17 -5.49
CA HIS A 64 -1.53 -0.99 -4.69
C HIS A 64 -1.82 -1.01 -3.20
N TYR A 65 -1.01 -1.72 -2.42
CA TYR A 65 -1.10 -1.73 -0.95
C TYR A 65 0.09 -1.04 -0.30
N CYS A 66 -0.15 -0.41 0.86
CA CYS A 66 0.92 0.13 1.71
C CYS A 66 1.69 -1.02 2.39
N PRO A 67 2.91 -0.77 2.90
CA PRO A 67 3.72 -1.80 3.54
C PRO A 67 2.98 -2.53 4.68
N GLY A 68 2.20 -1.78 5.48
CA GLY A 68 1.39 -2.35 6.56
C GLY A 68 0.31 -3.31 6.07
N HIS A 69 -0.49 -2.91 5.07
CA HIS A 69 -1.58 -3.74 4.56
C HIS A 69 -1.12 -4.88 3.66
N TYR A 70 0.00 -4.72 2.95
CA TYR A 70 0.65 -5.83 2.25
C TYR A 70 1.07 -6.92 3.23
N GLY A 71 1.62 -6.55 4.39
CA GLY A 71 1.95 -7.48 5.47
C GLY A 71 0.72 -8.19 6.06
N LEU A 72 -0.40 -7.50 6.20
CA LEU A 72 -1.65 -8.07 6.72
C LEU A 72 -2.31 -9.04 5.73
N GLN A 73 -2.44 -8.65 4.45
CA GLN A 73 -3.08 -9.49 3.43
C GLN A 73 -2.39 -10.85 3.30
N ARG A 74 -1.05 -10.88 3.33
CA ARG A 74 -0.29 -12.14 3.27
C ARG A 74 -0.69 -13.11 4.38
N LYS A 75 -0.88 -12.61 5.60
CA LYS A 75 -1.30 -13.43 6.75
C LYS A 75 -2.73 -13.94 6.59
N VAL A 76 -3.64 -13.10 6.10
CA VAL A 76 -5.04 -13.50 5.86
C VAL A 76 -5.14 -14.54 4.75
N GLY A 77 -4.39 -14.37 3.65
CA GLY A 77 -4.34 -15.34 2.55
C GLY A 77 -3.78 -16.69 2.99
N GLU A 78 -2.78 -16.67 3.88
CA GLU A 78 -2.20 -17.89 4.47
C GLU A 78 -3.19 -18.58 5.44
N GLN A 79 -3.90 -17.82 6.26
CA GLN A 79 -4.88 -18.36 7.20
C GLN A 79 -6.13 -18.95 6.51
N LEU A 80 -6.62 -18.31 5.44
CA LEU A 80 -7.72 -18.83 4.60
C LEU A 80 -7.36 -20.11 3.84
N SER A 81 -6.06 -20.40 3.65
CA SER A 81 -5.62 -21.64 3.01
C SER A 81 -5.58 -22.86 3.95
N LEU A 82 -5.58 -22.64 5.27
CA LEU A 82 -5.53 -23.71 6.27
C LEU A 82 -6.91 -24.15 6.77
N GLU A 83 -7.95 -23.31 6.62
CA GLU A 83 -9.31 -23.60 7.09
C GLU A 83 -10.24 -24.16 5.98
N GLY A 84 -9.67 -24.51 4.82
CA GLY A 84 -10.41 -24.92 3.60
C GLY A 84 -10.68 -26.43 3.42
N PHE A 85 -10.51 -27.29 4.44
CA PHE A 85 -10.90 -28.71 4.39
C PHE A 85 -11.67 -29.10 5.66
N GLY A 86 -12.98 -28.86 5.62
CA GLY A 86 -13.93 -29.32 6.63
C GLY A 86 -15.31 -29.38 6.02
N MET A 87 -15.48 -30.23 4.99
CA MET A 87 -16.79 -30.55 4.44
C MET A 87 -17.70 -31.06 5.57
N HIS A 88 -18.80 -30.36 5.77
CA HIS A 88 -19.95 -30.81 6.55
C HIS A 88 -20.38 -32.20 6.08
N ASN A 89 -20.52 -33.15 7.01
CA ASN A 89 -21.41 -34.29 6.87
C ASN A 89 -22.30 -34.32 8.11
N ASP A 90 -23.44 -33.67 8.01
CA ASP A 90 -24.63 -34.00 8.79
C ASP A 90 -25.32 -35.17 8.09
N ALA A 91 -25.22 -36.38 8.65
CA ALA A 91 -26.13 -37.50 8.43
C ALA A 91 -25.98 -38.53 9.56
#